data_AF-A0AAN6YQK2-F1
#
_entry.id   AF-A0AAN6YQK2-F1
#
_cell.length_a   1.000
_cell.length_b   1.000
_cell.length_c   1.000
_cell.angle_alpha   90.00
_cell.angle_beta   90.00
_cell.angle_gamma   90.00
#
_symmetry.space_group_name_H-M   'P 1'
#
loop_
_entity.id
_entity.type
_entity.pdbx_description
1 polymer ?
#
loop_
_entity_poly.entity_id
_entity_poly.type
_entity_poly.pdbx_seq_one_letter_code
_entity_poly.pdbx_strand_id
1 'polypeptide(L)'
;MAGSDDDHYHPKDAIHAGLYGTLVAGGTGLLFAAVRNSLAAKNVGPWTTFTKHGGLIATFATVGGVYEFTKTASANLREKEDQYNEAISGFLAGATMGVTTRRLPRVFGYGALFSVALTAYYYTGGTLKGAFRSGELDEYERKEMMRKNRRRPIEETLAEIGEGRGIRPPGYEERRRERLKEKYGIEINTVSADPDAA
;
A
#
# COMPACT_ATOMS: atom_id res chain seq x y z
N MET A 1 -2.63 -14.82 7.25
CA MET A 1 -2.44 -15.48 5.95
C MET A 1 -1.21 -16.33 6.15
N ALA A 2 -1.43 -17.62 6.39
CA ALA A 2 -0.40 -18.59 6.70
C ALA A 2 0.69 -18.57 5.62
N GLY A 3 1.94 -18.49 6.06
CA GLY A 3 3.11 -18.73 5.22
C GLY A 3 3.09 -20.19 4.78
N SER A 4 2.74 -20.41 3.53
CA SER A 4 2.96 -21.67 2.82
C SER A 4 4.14 -21.45 1.87
N ASP A 5 5.34 -21.83 2.30
CA ASP A 5 6.55 -22.26 1.54
C ASP A 5 6.92 -21.67 0.16
N ASP A 6 6.34 -20.57 -0.30
CA ASP A 6 6.69 -19.82 -1.52
C ASP A 6 6.47 -18.30 -1.29
N ASP A 7 7.30 -17.65 -0.45
CA ASP A 7 7.30 -16.18 -0.24
C ASP A 7 7.84 -15.40 -1.48
N HIS A 8 7.82 -16.02 -2.66
CA HIS A 8 8.21 -15.41 -3.91
C HIS A 8 6.99 -14.90 -4.67
N TYR A 9 7.10 -13.68 -5.17
CA TYR A 9 6.04 -13.08 -5.97
C TYR A 9 5.78 -13.89 -7.23
N HIS A 10 4.51 -14.26 -7.43
CA HIS A 10 4.07 -14.90 -8.66
C HIS A 10 3.50 -13.85 -9.62
N PRO A 11 4.09 -13.70 -10.83
CA PRO A 11 3.56 -12.81 -11.84
C PRO A 11 2.11 -13.12 -12.19
N LYS A 12 1.28 -12.08 -12.22
CA LYS A 12 -0.14 -12.16 -12.55
C LYS A 12 -0.39 -11.57 -13.93
N ASP A 13 -1.33 -12.13 -14.68
CA ASP A 13 -1.72 -11.54 -15.96
C ASP A 13 -2.53 -10.25 -15.73
N ALA A 14 -1.92 -9.11 -16.06
CA ALA A 14 -2.53 -7.81 -15.89
C ALA A 14 -3.69 -7.54 -16.86
N ILE A 15 -3.65 -8.12 -18.06
CA ILE A 15 -4.73 -7.97 -19.05
C ILE A 15 -5.94 -8.76 -18.58
N HIS A 16 -5.73 -10.01 -18.16
CA HIS A 16 -6.81 -10.82 -17.62
C HIS A 16 -7.44 -10.17 -16.38
N ALA A 17 -6.62 -9.70 -15.43
CA ALA A 17 -7.10 -9.02 -14.23
C ALA A 17 -7.88 -7.73 -14.57
N GLY A 18 -7.36 -6.91 -15.48
CA GLY A 18 -8.04 -5.69 -15.95
C GLY A 18 -9.37 -5.99 -16.65
N LEU A 19 -9.43 -7.02 -17.50
CA LEU A 19 -10.68 -7.46 -18.14
C LEU A 19 -11.69 -7.97 -17.12
N TYR A 20 -11.23 -8.79 -16.17
CA TYR A 20 -12.07 -9.30 -15.09
C TYR A 20 -12.64 -8.15 -14.24
N GLY A 21 -11.79 -7.21 -13.81
CA GLY A 21 -12.20 -6.01 -13.08
C GLY A 21 -13.19 -5.15 -13.86
N THR A 22 -12.98 -4.99 -15.16
CA THR A 22 -13.89 -4.27 -16.06
C THR A 22 -15.26 -4.94 -16.13
N LEU A 23 -15.30 -6.26 -16.26
CA LEU A 23 -16.54 -7.03 -16.37
C LEU A 23 -17.33 -7.00 -15.07
N VAL A 24 -16.66 -7.25 -13.93
CA VAL A 24 -17.31 -7.24 -12.61
C VAL A 24 -17.85 -5.85 -12.30
N ALA A 25 -17.00 -4.81 -12.40
CA ALA A 25 -17.42 -3.45 -12.09
C ALA A 25 -18.43 -2.91 -13.11
N GLY A 26 -18.26 -3.22 -14.40
CA GLY A 26 -19.22 -2.86 -15.45
C GLY A 26 -20.59 -3.53 -15.23
N GLY A 27 -20.62 -4.79 -14.81
CA GLY A 27 -21.83 -5.49 -14.40
C GLY A 27 -22.51 -4.81 -13.21
N THR A 28 -21.75 -4.44 -12.18
CA THR A 28 -22.27 -3.63 -11.06
C THR A 28 -22.82 -2.29 -11.54
N GLY A 29 -22.13 -1.60 -12.45
CA GLY A 29 -22.57 -0.35 -13.06
C GLY A 29 -23.87 -0.50 -13.84
N LEU A 30 -24.06 -1.61 -14.55
CA LEU A 30 -25.32 -1.95 -15.23
C LEU A 30 -26.46 -2.12 -14.25
N LEU A 31 -26.24 -2.84 -13.13
CA LEU A 31 -27.25 -2.98 -12.08
C LEU A 31 -27.64 -1.62 -11.49
N PHE A 32 -26.67 -0.77 -11.17
CA PHE A 32 -26.96 0.59 -10.68
C PHE A 32 -27.68 1.44 -11.74
N ALA A 33 -27.34 1.30 -13.02
CA ALA A 33 -28.02 1.99 -14.11
C ALA A 33 -29.48 1.51 -14.24
N ALA A 34 -29.72 0.21 -14.07
CA ALA A 34 -31.06 -0.37 -14.06
C ALA A 34 -31.89 0.11 -12.87
N VAL A 35 -31.32 0.14 -11.66
CA VAL A 35 -31.98 0.69 -10.47
C VAL A 35 -32.31 2.17 -10.65
N ARG A 36 -31.37 2.96 -11.20
CA ARG A 36 -31.63 4.37 -11.48
C ARG A 36 -32.74 4.57 -12.51
N ASN A 37 -32.83 3.65 -13.48
CA ASN A 37 -33.88 3.66 -14.48
C ASN A 37 -35.25 3.31 -13.91
N SER A 38 -35.32 2.33 -12.99
CA SER A 38 -36.58 1.94 -12.34
C SER A 38 -37.09 3.01 -11.37
N LEU A 39 -36.19 3.78 -10.76
CA LEU A 39 -36.52 4.91 -9.89
C LEU A 39 -36.78 6.24 -10.64
N ALA A 40 -36.84 6.21 -11.97
CA ALA A 40 -37.09 7.43 -12.75
C ALA A 40 -38.53 7.94 -12.54
N ALA A 41 -38.66 9.23 -12.22
CA ALA A 41 -39.96 9.87 -11.98
C ALA A 41 -40.90 9.93 -13.21
N LYS A 42 -40.41 9.55 -14.40
CA LYS A 42 -41.18 9.53 -15.64
C LYS A 42 -41.09 8.12 -16.23
N ASN A 43 -42.13 7.71 -16.95
CA ASN A 43 -42.10 6.47 -17.72
C ASN A 43 -40.96 6.54 -18.74
N VAL A 44 -39.91 5.78 -18.46
CA VAL A 44 -38.74 5.63 -19.32
C VAL A 44 -38.65 4.17 -19.75
N GLY A 45 -38.42 3.95 -21.03
CA GLY A 45 -38.33 2.59 -21.57
C GLY A 45 -37.08 1.85 -21.08
N PRO A 46 -36.96 0.53 -21.29
CA PRO A 46 -35.77 -0.22 -20.92
C PRO A 46 -34.48 0.31 -21.57
N TRP A 47 -34.60 0.91 -22.76
CA TRP A 47 -33.48 1.44 -23.53
C TRP A 47 -32.74 2.62 -22.88
N THR A 48 -33.35 3.29 -21.90
CA THR A 48 -32.70 4.40 -21.20
C THR A 48 -31.62 3.97 -20.22
N THR A 49 -31.57 2.68 -19.83
CA THR A 49 -30.45 2.13 -19.05
C THR A 49 -29.13 2.27 -19.82
N PHE A 50 -29.13 1.96 -21.10
CA PHE A 50 -27.94 2.03 -21.95
C PHE A 50 -27.72 3.43 -22.54
N THR A 51 -28.78 4.13 -22.95
CA THR A 51 -28.62 5.44 -23.62
C THR A 51 -28.46 6.61 -22.66
N LYS A 52 -29.30 6.72 -21.62
CA LYS A 52 -29.22 7.81 -20.63
C LYS A 52 -28.28 7.49 -19.47
N HIS A 53 -28.24 6.23 -19.04
CA HIS A 53 -27.41 5.78 -17.91
C HIS A 53 -26.15 5.01 -18.33
N GLY A 54 -25.87 4.88 -19.63
CA GLY A 54 -24.66 4.19 -20.13
C GLY A 54 -23.35 4.82 -19.65
N GLY A 55 -23.34 6.13 -19.39
CA GLY A 55 -22.17 6.79 -18.79
C GLY A 55 -21.82 6.24 -17.40
N LEU A 56 -22.82 5.79 -16.64
CA LEU A 56 -22.60 5.14 -15.35
C LEU A 56 -21.88 3.80 -15.53
N ILE A 57 -22.38 2.97 -16.44
CA ILE A 57 -21.82 1.66 -16.78
C ILE A 57 -20.36 1.82 -17.22
N ALA A 58 -20.09 2.76 -18.13
CA ALA A 58 -18.75 3.06 -18.61
C ALA A 58 -17.83 3.53 -17.49
N THR A 59 -18.32 4.38 -16.58
CA THR A 59 -17.50 4.88 -15.46
C THR A 59 -17.13 3.74 -14.51
N PHE A 60 -18.07 2.88 -14.12
CA PHE A 60 -17.76 1.74 -13.24
C PHE A 60 -16.83 0.73 -13.93
N ALA A 61 -17.09 0.40 -15.19
CA ALA A 61 -16.26 -0.51 -15.97
C ALA A 61 -14.81 0.00 -16.09
N THR A 62 -14.64 1.28 -16.44
CA THR A 62 -13.30 1.90 -16.56
C THR A 62 -12.57 1.98 -15.23
N VAL A 63 -13.26 2.34 -14.14
CA VAL A 63 -12.66 2.40 -12.79
C VAL A 63 -12.19 1.00 -12.36
N GLY A 64 -13.03 -0.04 -12.48
CA GLY A 64 -12.66 -1.40 -12.11
C GLY A 64 -11.54 -1.99 -12.96
N GLY A 65 -11.58 -1.74 -14.27
CA GLY A 65 -10.54 -2.17 -15.20
C GLY A 65 -9.19 -1.53 -14.93
N VAL A 66 -9.17 -0.20 -14.79
CA VAL A 66 -7.93 0.54 -14.50
C VAL A 66 -7.38 0.16 -13.13
N TYR A 67 -8.23 -0.01 -12.12
CA TYR A 67 -7.82 -0.44 -10.79
C TYR A 67 -7.08 -1.79 -10.83
N GLU A 68 -7.73 -2.84 -11.35
CA GLU A 68 -7.13 -4.19 -11.37
C GLU A 68 -5.90 -4.28 -12.28
N PHE A 69 -5.96 -3.63 -13.46
CA PHE A 69 -4.82 -3.57 -14.37
C PHE A 69 -3.62 -2.89 -13.73
N THR A 70 -3.82 -1.73 -13.11
CA THR A 70 -2.73 -0.95 -12.50
C THR A 70 -2.16 -1.68 -11.30
N LYS A 71 -3.01 -2.30 -10.48
CA LYS A 71 -2.58 -3.07 -9.31
C LYS A 71 -1.69 -4.24 -9.70
N THR A 72 -2.10 -5.02 -10.70
CA THR A 72 -1.33 -6.16 -11.19
C THR A 72 -0.08 -5.74 -11.96
N ALA A 73 -0.15 -4.70 -12.79
CA ALA A 73 1.02 -4.17 -13.49
C ALA A 73 2.07 -3.62 -12.53
N SER A 74 1.67 -2.87 -11.49
CA SER A 74 2.59 -2.35 -10.47
C SER A 74 3.18 -3.46 -9.59
N ALA A 75 2.39 -4.48 -9.26
CA ALA A 75 2.88 -5.64 -8.55
C ALA A 75 3.91 -6.44 -9.37
N ASN A 76 3.66 -6.64 -10.67
CA ASN A 76 4.58 -7.32 -11.58
C ASN A 76 5.90 -6.57 -11.74
N LEU A 77 5.86 -5.24 -11.85
CA LEU A 77 7.07 -4.41 -12.00
C LEU A 77 7.94 -4.39 -10.74
N ARG A 78 7.33 -4.53 -9.56
CA ARG A 78 8.01 -4.46 -8.26
C ARG A 78 8.30 -5.83 -7.68
N GLU A 79 7.77 -6.89 -8.30
CA GLU A 79 7.80 -8.27 -7.83
C GLU A 79 7.42 -8.38 -6.35
N LYS A 80 6.45 -7.56 -5.91
CA LYS A 80 6.04 -7.42 -4.51
C LYS A 80 4.57 -7.07 -4.40
N GLU A 81 3.88 -7.66 -3.44
CA GLU A 81 2.50 -7.34 -3.07
C GLU A 81 2.47 -6.38 -1.88
N ASP A 82 2.52 -5.07 -2.16
CA ASP A 82 2.52 -4.04 -1.12
C ASP A 82 1.33 -3.08 -1.25
N GLN A 83 1.08 -2.35 -0.15
CA GLN A 83 0.17 -1.19 -0.08
C GLN A 83 0.42 -0.09 -1.14
N TYR A 84 1.64 0.02 -1.67
CA TYR A 84 1.94 0.99 -2.72
C TYR A 84 1.26 0.65 -4.05
N ASN A 85 1.06 -0.64 -4.35
CA ASN A 85 0.35 -1.06 -5.56
C ASN A 85 -1.11 -0.61 -5.47
N GLU A 86 -1.69 -0.71 -4.27
CA GLU A 86 -3.03 -0.23 -3.94
C GLU A 86 -3.14 1.31 -4.01
N ALA A 87 -2.10 2.02 -3.58
CA ALA A 87 -2.03 3.48 -3.67
C ALA A 87 -2.05 3.96 -5.13
N ILE A 88 -1.25 3.32 -5.99
CA ILE A 88 -1.12 3.68 -7.41
C ILE A 88 -2.39 3.30 -8.16
N SER A 89 -2.93 2.10 -7.93
CA SER A 89 -4.18 1.68 -8.56
C SER A 89 -5.36 2.55 -8.11
N GLY A 90 -5.45 2.85 -6.82
CA GLY A 90 -6.47 3.74 -6.25
C GLY A 90 -6.38 5.15 -6.81
N PHE A 91 -5.17 5.68 -6.99
CA PHE A 91 -4.98 6.98 -7.62
C PHE A 91 -5.45 7.00 -9.08
N LEU A 92 -5.03 6.02 -9.89
CA LEU A 92 -5.40 5.98 -11.31
C LEU A 92 -6.89 5.70 -11.51
N ALA A 93 -7.47 4.80 -10.72
CA ALA A 93 -8.90 4.51 -10.75
C ALA A 93 -9.75 5.71 -10.28
N GLY A 94 -9.30 6.43 -9.25
CA GLY A 94 -9.95 7.67 -8.82
C GLY A 94 -9.82 8.79 -9.84
N ALA A 95 -8.66 8.90 -10.49
CA ALA A 95 -8.42 9.88 -11.53
C ALA A 95 -9.34 9.64 -12.74
N THR A 96 -9.55 8.39 -13.18
CA THR A 96 -10.44 8.09 -14.33
C THR A 96 -11.89 8.50 -14.07
N MET A 97 -12.38 8.33 -12.85
CA MET A 97 -13.69 8.87 -12.45
C MET A 97 -13.75 10.40 -12.62
N GLY A 98 -12.68 11.10 -12.23
CA GLY A 98 -12.56 12.55 -12.37
C GLY A 98 -12.45 13.06 -13.80
N VAL A 99 -11.90 12.26 -14.73
CA VAL A 99 -11.74 12.63 -16.15
C VAL A 99 -13.10 12.98 -16.79
N THR A 100 -14.17 12.28 -16.38
CA THR A 100 -15.54 12.56 -16.83
C THR A 100 -16.00 13.99 -16.54
N THR A 101 -15.44 14.64 -15.51
CA THR A 101 -15.77 16.00 -15.11
C THR A 101 -15.03 17.09 -15.89
N ARG A 102 -14.05 16.72 -16.73
CA ARG A 102 -13.24 17.61 -17.58
C ARG A 102 -12.54 18.75 -16.82
N ARG A 103 -12.23 18.54 -15.54
CA ARG A 103 -11.53 19.53 -14.69
C ARG A 103 -10.34 18.88 -14.00
N LEU A 104 -9.13 19.33 -14.32
CA LEU A 104 -7.89 18.78 -13.75
C LEU A 104 -7.86 18.76 -12.21
N PRO A 105 -8.31 19.82 -11.48
CA PRO A 105 -8.32 19.76 -10.03
C PRO A 105 -9.20 18.65 -9.45
N ARG A 106 -10.30 18.29 -10.14
CA ARG A 106 -11.17 17.18 -9.73
C ARG A 106 -10.52 15.83 -9.99
N VAL A 107 -9.78 15.68 -11.09
CA VAL A 107 -9.02 14.46 -11.39
C VAL A 107 -8.03 14.16 -10.27
N PHE A 108 -7.20 15.16 -9.90
CA PHE A 108 -6.24 14.99 -8.82
C PHE A 108 -6.91 14.82 -7.45
N GLY A 109 -8.01 15.53 -7.19
CA GLY A 109 -8.76 15.41 -5.94
C GLY A 109 -9.35 14.01 -5.73
N TYR A 110 -10.03 13.46 -6.75
CA TYR A 110 -10.55 12.10 -6.68
C TYR A 110 -9.43 11.07 -6.63
N GLY A 111 -8.39 11.19 -7.45
CA GLY A 111 -7.23 10.31 -7.41
C GLY A 111 -6.58 10.26 -6.03
N ALA A 112 -6.26 11.42 -5.44
CA ALA A 112 -5.66 11.49 -4.11
C ALA A 112 -6.56 10.91 -3.01
N LEU A 113 -7.87 11.20 -3.06
CA LEU A 113 -8.83 10.67 -2.09
C LEU A 113 -8.89 9.15 -2.14
N PHE A 114 -9.06 8.56 -3.32
CA PHE A 114 -9.15 7.11 -3.48
C PHE A 114 -7.82 6.43 -3.16
N SER A 115 -6.69 7.05 -3.53
CA SER A 115 -5.35 6.56 -3.16
C SER A 115 -5.22 6.42 -1.65
N VAL A 116 -5.44 7.50 -0.90
CA VAL A 116 -5.31 7.49 0.57
C VAL A 116 -6.29 6.52 1.21
N ALA A 117 -7.55 6.50 0.76
CA ALA A 117 -8.56 5.63 1.33
C ALA A 117 -8.24 4.14 1.12
N LEU A 118 -7.81 3.75 -0.08
CA LEU A 118 -7.51 2.36 -0.42
C LEU A 118 -6.19 1.90 0.20
N THR A 119 -5.17 2.77 0.21
CA THR A 119 -3.92 2.48 0.95
C THR A 119 -4.19 2.29 2.43
N ALA A 120 -4.98 3.16 3.06
CA ALA A 120 -5.35 3.01 4.46
C ALA A 120 -6.11 1.69 4.69
N TYR A 121 -7.06 1.35 3.83
CA TYR A 121 -7.81 0.11 3.90
C TYR A 121 -6.89 -1.12 3.84
N TYR A 122 -6.00 -1.19 2.85
CA TYR A 122 -5.07 -2.30 2.70
C TYR A 122 -4.05 -2.36 3.84
N TYR A 123 -3.52 -1.21 4.26
CA TYR A 123 -2.61 -1.10 5.41
C TYR A 123 -3.23 -1.63 6.71
N THR A 124 -4.53 -1.42 6.90
CA THR A 124 -5.27 -1.97 8.07
C THR A 124 -5.62 -3.46 7.96
N GLY A 125 -5.15 -4.15 6.91
CA GLY A 125 -5.34 -5.59 6.73
C GLY A 125 -6.39 -5.98 5.68
N GLY A 126 -6.90 -5.03 4.89
CA GLY A 126 -7.70 -5.31 3.69
C GLY A 126 -9.01 -6.07 3.95
N THR A 127 -9.52 -6.07 5.18
CA THR A 127 -10.74 -6.78 5.58
C THR A 127 -11.64 -5.92 6.46
N LEU A 128 -12.93 -5.85 6.07
CA LEU A 128 -13.98 -5.21 6.88
C LEU A 128 -14.54 -6.12 7.99
N LYS A 129 -14.16 -7.40 8.01
CA LYS A 129 -14.70 -8.39 8.97
C LYS A 129 -14.00 -8.36 10.34
N GLY A 130 -13.00 -7.49 10.51
CA GLY A 130 -12.24 -7.32 11.75
C GLY A 130 -11.15 -8.37 11.95
N ALA A 131 -10.12 -8.01 12.73
CA ALA A 131 -8.96 -8.86 13.05
C ALA A 131 -9.29 -10.07 13.94
N PHE A 132 -10.52 -10.17 14.47
CA PHE A 132 -10.91 -11.21 15.42
C PHE A 132 -11.20 -12.57 14.79
N ARG A 133 -11.28 -12.65 13.46
CA ARG A 133 -11.59 -13.90 12.74
C ARG A 133 -10.41 -14.48 11.97
N SER A 134 -9.23 -13.86 12.04
CA SER A 134 -7.99 -14.49 11.63
C SER A 134 -7.56 -15.47 12.72
N GLY A 135 -8.15 -16.67 12.74
CA GLY A 135 -7.66 -17.82 13.52
C GLY A 135 -6.30 -18.34 13.03
N GLU A 136 -5.51 -17.47 12.41
CA GLU A 136 -4.35 -17.74 11.57
C GLU A 136 -3.36 -16.56 11.66
N LEU A 137 -3.35 -15.86 12.80
CA LEU A 137 -2.11 -15.20 13.20
C LEU A 137 -1.22 -16.34 13.67
N ASP A 138 -0.13 -16.57 12.96
CA ASP A 138 0.88 -17.51 13.40
C ASP A 138 1.20 -17.17 14.86
N GLU A 139 0.96 -18.14 15.76
CA GLU A 139 1.24 -17.95 17.18
C GLU A 139 2.69 -17.52 17.39
N TYR A 140 3.59 -17.92 16.47
CA TYR A 140 4.96 -17.49 16.42
C TYR A 140 5.08 -15.96 16.26
N GLU A 141 4.51 -15.38 15.21
CA GLU A 141 4.59 -13.94 14.92
C GLU A 141 3.95 -13.09 16.03
N ARG A 142 2.84 -13.57 16.60
CA ARG A 142 2.22 -12.95 17.77
C ARG A 142 3.15 -13.02 19.00
N LYS A 143 3.79 -14.16 19.25
CA LYS A 143 4.76 -14.33 20.35
C LYS A 143 6.03 -13.53 20.11
N GLU A 144 6.49 -13.36 18.87
CA GLU A 144 7.60 -12.48 18.50
C GLU A 144 7.28 -11.02 18.78
N MET A 145 6.10 -10.54 18.38
CA MET A 145 5.62 -9.20 18.70
C MET A 145 5.58 -8.96 20.22
N MET A 146 5.13 -9.96 21.00
CA MET A 146 5.17 -9.89 22.47
C MET A 146 6.60 -9.93 23.02
N ARG A 147 7.52 -10.68 22.41
CA ARG A 147 8.95 -10.75 22.79
C ARG A 147 9.67 -9.42 22.51
N LYS A 148 9.41 -8.78 21.37
CA LYS A 148 9.94 -7.46 20.99
C LYS A 148 9.58 -6.38 22.01
N ASN A 149 8.47 -6.55 22.72
CA ASN A 149 7.97 -5.59 23.72
C ASN A 149 8.75 -5.59 25.05
N ARG A 150 9.62 -6.57 25.32
CA ARG A 150 10.31 -6.70 26.63
C ARG A 150 11.74 -6.16 26.62
N ARG A 151 12.66 -6.85 25.95
CA ARG A 151 14.08 -6.45 25.79
C ARG A 151 14.60 -7.03 24.48
N ARG A 152 15.04 -6.16 23.58
CA ARG A 152 15.66 -6.54 22.30
C ARG A 152 17.18 -6.49 22.44
N PRO A 153 17.93 -7.40 21.81
CA PRO A 153 19.39 -7.28 21.75
C PRO A 153 19.80 -5.97 21.07
N ILE A 154 20.89 -5.38 21.56
CA ILE A 154 21.43 -4.12 21.03
C ILE A 154 21.81 -4.25 19.55
N GLU A 155 22.27 -5.43 19.13
CA GLU A 155 22.65 -5.75 17.74
C GLU A 155 21.46 -5.65 16.76
N GLU A 156 20.29 -6.17 17.13
CA GLU A 156 19.07 -6.05 16.31
C GLU A 156 18.62 -4.59 16.19
N THR A 157 18.76 -3.82 17.27
CA THR A 157 18.43 -2.39 17.26
C THR A 157 19.40 -1.59 16.37
N LEU A 158 20.68 -1.96 16.36
CA LEU A 158 21.70 -1.38 15.49
C LEU A 158 21.45 -1.70 14.02
N ALA A 159 21.04 -2.93 13.72
CA ALA A 159 20.72 -3.35 12.36
C ALA A 159 19.50 -2.59 11.80
N GLU A 160 18.48 -2.32 12.62
CA GLU A 160 17.26 -1.63 12.18
C GLU A 160 17.39 -0.10 12.15
N ILE A 161 17.95 0.51 13.19
CA ILE A 161 17.97 1.98 13.37
C ILE A 161 19.30 2.59 12.89
N GLY A 162 20.37 1.80 12.88
CA GLY A 162 21.72 2.27 12.63
C GLY A 162 22.38 2.94 13.85
N GLU A 163 23.68 3.14 13.77
CA GLU A 163 24.44 3.85 14.79
C GLU A 163 24.23 5.36 14.73
N GLY A 164 24.04 5.99 15.90
CA GLY A 164 23.89 7.44 16.03
C GLY A 164 22.62 7.86 16.76
N ARG A 165 22.37 9.18 16.84
CA ARG A 165 21.15 9.78 17.44
C ARG A 165 20.80 9.28 18.87
N GLY A 166 21.82 8.95 19.67
CA GLY A 166 21.67 8.54 21.07
C GLY A 166 21.94 7.06 21.35
N ILE A 167 22.02 6.21 20.32
CA ILE A 167 22.36 4.79 20.45
C ILE A 167 23.87 4.63 20.24
N ARG A 168 24.59 4.27 21.32
CA ARG A 168 26.05 4.08 21.31
C ARG A 168 26.39 2.66 21.78
N PRO A 169 26.69 1.74 20.85
CA PRO A 169 27.20 0.42 21.23
C PRO A 169 28.61 0.52 21.85
N PRO A 170 29.07 -0.54 22.54
CA PRO A 170 30.48 -0.67 22.87
C PRO A 170 31.35 -0.50 21.61
N GLY A 171 32.46 0.24 21.72
CA GLY A 171 33.34 0.56 20.58
C GLY A 171 32.78 1.59 19.57
N TYR A 172 31.72 2.32 19.91
CA TYR A 172 31.17 3.38 19.04
C TYR A 172 32.15 4.54 18.80
N GLU A 173 32.94 4.90 19.80
CA GLU A 173 33.86 6.04 19.71
C GLU A 173 35.01 5.78 18.72
N GLU A 174 35.51 4.55 18.68
CA GLU A 174 36.55 4.11 17.75
C GLU A 174 36.03 4.10 16.30
N ARG A 175 34.86 3.50 16.06
CA ARG A 175 34.20 3.50 14.73
C ARG A 175 33.76 4.88 14.28
N ARG A 176 33.42 5.77 15.23
CA ARG A 176 33.16 7.18 14.92
C ARG A 176 34.45 7.91 14.53
N ARG A 177 35.58 7.64 15.21
CA ARG A 177 36.89 8.20 14.87
C ARG A 177 37.31 7.76 13.47
N GLU A 178 37.17 6.49 13.13
CA GLU A 178 37.45 5.97 11.78
C GLU A 178 36.60 6.70 10.73
N ARG A 179 35.27 6.79 10.93
CA ARG A 179 34.38 7.54 10.03
C ARG A 179 34.75 9.02 9.90
N LEU A 180 35.18 9.67 10.98
CA LEU A 180 35.58 11.08 10.96
C LEU A 180 36.95 11.30 10.32
N LYS A 181 37.89 10.36 10.53
CA LYS A 181 39.19 10.34 9.87
C LYS A 181 39.04 10.14 8.37
N GLU A 182 38.20 9.19 7.94
CA GLU A 182 37.89 8.97 6.51
C GLU A 182 37.18 10.16 5.87
N LYS A 183 36.21 10.77 6.56
CA LYS A 183 35.38 11.83 5.99
C LYS A 183 36.05 13.21 5.98
N TYR A 184 36.90 13.49 6.97
CA TYR A 184 37.45 14.83 7.20
C TYR A 184 38.97 14.88 7.40
N GLY A 185 39.68 13.74 7.44
CA GLY A 185 41.14 13.71 7.62
C GLY A 185 41.62 14.14 9.00
N ILE A 186 40.74 14.27 9.99
CA ILE A 186 41.06 14.77 11.33
C ILE A 186 41.22 13.57 12.28
N GLU A 187 42.40 13.43 12.88
CA GLU A 187 42.66 12.46 13.94
C GLU A 187 42.27 13.04 15.30
N ILE A 188 41.24 12.47 15.91
CA ILE A 188 40.80 12.85 17.26
C ILE A 188 41.52 11.96 18.26
N ASN A 189 42.43 12.54 19.05
CA ASN A 189 43.17 11.84 20.09
C ASN A 189 42.32 11.77 21.37
N THR A 190 42.21 10.59 21.99
CA THR A 190 41.47 10.43 23.24
C THR A 190 42.34 10.85 24.41
N VAL A 191 41.97 11.91 25.13
CA VAL A 191 42.45 12.09 26.50
C VAL A 191 41.59 11.16 27.37
N SER A 192 42.20 10.16 28.00
CA SER A 192 41.49 9.33 28.96
C SER A 192 41.02 10.21 30.13
N ALA A 193 39.72 10.17 30.41
CA ALA A 193 39.16 10.71 31.65
C ALA A 193 38.86 9.56 32.62
N ASP A 194 39.80 8.61 32.72
CA ASP A 194 39.79 7.55 33.74
C ASP A 194 40.87 7.90 34.78
N PRO A 195 40.50 8.23 36.03
CA PRO A 195 41.47 8.59 37.07
C PRO A 195 42.33 7.41 37.55
N ASP A 196 42.02 6.17 37.17
CA ASP A 196 42.70 4.94 37.63
C ASP A 196 43.46 4.18 36.51
N ALA A 197 43.65 4.78 35.34
CA ALA A 197 44.47 4.20 34.28
C ALA A 197 45.89 4.80 34.30
N ALA A 198 46.71 4.31 35.24
CA ALA A 198 48.17 4.45 35.25
C ALA A 198 48.82 3.11 35.62
#